data_AF-U1JTH9-F1
#
_entry.id   AF-U1JTH9-F1
#
_cell.length_a   1.000
_cell.length_b   1.000
_cell.length_c   1.000
_cell.angle_alpha   90.00
_cell.angle_beta   90.00
_cell.angle_gamma   90.00
#
_symmetry.space_group_name_H-M   'P 1'
#
loop_
_entity.id
_entity.type
_entity.pdbx_description
1 polymer ?
#
loop_
_entity_poly.entity_id
_entity_poly.type
_entity_poly.pdbx_seq_one_letter_code
_entity_poly.pdbx_strand_id
1 'polypeptide(L)'
;MLKTKPVNQFSAVVDDVKAAPFSDLQSRLDELQDNGMTALTIRGILFHKMLDLHSVPADHALRKQEIPQRLDDPAIIANLNELGFFRKQRNMMH
;
A
#
# COMPACT_ATOMS: atom_id res chain seq x y z
N MET A 1 0.36 40.15 17.80
CA MET A 1 -0.13 38.76 17.64
C MET A 1 -1.35 38.80 16.73
N LEU A 2 -1.40 37.95 15.70
CA LEU A 2 -2.59 37.30 15.10
C LEU A 2 -2.13 36.64 13.78
N LYS A 3 -1.79 35.34 13.86
CA LYS A 3 -1.44 34.50 12.71
C LYS A 3 -2.73 34.15 11.96
N THR A 4 -2.88 34.61 10.72
CA THR A 4 -3.95 34.19 9.82
C THR A 4 -3.63 32.78 9.28
N LYS A 5 -4.48 31.80 9.58
CA LYS A 5 -4.45 30.46 9.00
C LYS A 5 -4.98 30.53 7.56
N PRO A 6 -4.29 30.01 6.54
CA PRO A 6 -4.94 29.74 5.27
C PRO A 6 -5.85 28.51 5.46
N VAL A 7 -7.16 28.76 5.42
CA VAL A 7 -8.17 27.72 5.23
C VAL A 7 -8.02 27.27 3.78
N ASN A 8 -7.36 26.14 3.55
CA ASN A 8 -7.43 25.44 2.27
C ASN A 8 -8.85 24.90 2.11
N GLN A 9 -9.73 25.78 1.62
CA GLN A 9 -11.05 25.45 1.14
C GLN A 9 -10.87 24.67 -0.17
N PHE A 10 -10.79 23.36 -0.08
CA PHE A 10 -10.87 22.50 -1.27
C PHE A 10 -12.28 22.64 -1.84
N SER A 11 -12.35 23.29 -3.01
CA SER A 11 -13.57 23.56 -3.75
C SER A 11 -14.32 22.27 -4.04
N ALA A 12 -15.50 22.13 -3.42
CA ALA A 12 -16.44 21.03 -3.56
C ALA A 12 -17.18 21.06 -4.90
N VAL A 13 -16.45 21.02 -6.02
CA VAL A 13 -17.04 21.06 -7.37
C VAL A 13 -16.24 20.20 -8.34
N VAL A 14 -16.13 18.90 -8.08
CA VAL A 14 -15.74 17.92 -9.13
C VAL A 14 -16.55 16.63 -8.95
N ASP A 15 -17.58 16.49 -9.79
CA ASP A 15 -18.16 15.25 -10.32
C ASP A 15 -18.80 14.23 -9.34
N ASP A 16 -20.03 14.54 -8.93
CA ASP A 16 -21.01 13.65 -8.27
C ASP A 16 -21.26 12.28 -8.96
N VAL A 17 -20.73 12.04 -10.17
CA VAL A 17 -21.00 10.81 -10.95
C VAL A 17 -19.89 9.76 -10.81
N LYS A 18 -18.70 10.13 -10.31
CA LYS A 18 -17.57 9.19 -10.07
C LYS A 18 -17.24 8.98 -8.59
N ALA A 19 -17.99 9.63 -7.69
CA ALA A 19 -17.75 9.58 -6.26
C ALA A 19 -18.13 8.24 -5.60
N ALA A 20 -19.07 7.47 -6.16
CA ALA A 20 -19.52 6.21 -5.58
C ALA A 20 -18.38 5.19 -5.33
N PRO A 21 -17.54 4.82 -6.31
CA PRO A 21 -16.44 3.87 -6.07
C PRO A 21 -15.36 4.43 -5.14
N PHE A 22 -15.22 5.75 -5.05
CA PHE A 22 -14.24 6.39 -4.17
C PHE A 22 -14.76 6.48 -2.72
N SER A 23 -16.07 6.67 -2.56
CA SER A 23 -16.78 6.59 -1.27
C SER A 23 -16.72 5.17 -0.70
N ASP A 24 -16.99 4.15 -1.51
CA ASP A 24 -16.90 2.76 -1.07
C ASP A 24 -15.47 2.38 -0.65
N LEU A 25 -14.47 2.90 -1.36
CA LEU A 25 -13.07 2.71 -0.99
C LEU A 25 -12.75 3.40 0.34
N GLN A 26 -13.22 4.63 0.55
CA GLN A 26 -13.05 5.36 1.81
C GLN A 26 -13.71 4.59 2.96
N SER A 27 -14.96 4.15 2.81
CA SER A 27 -15.66 3.38 3.86
C SER A 27 -14.95 2.06 4.20
N ARG A 28 -14.38 1.36 3.21
CA ARG A 28 -13.59 0.15 3.48
C ARG A 28 -12.27 0.44 4.19
N LEU A 29 -11.63 1.56 3.85
CA LEU A 29 -10.40 1.99 4.54
C LEU A 29 -10.70 2.42 5.97
N ASP A 30 -11.83 3.10 6.20
CA ASP A 30 -12.32 3.49 7.52
C ASP A 30 -12.70 2.25 8.34
N GLU A 31 -13.44 1.29 7.78
CA GLU A 31 -13.74 0.02 8.45
C GLU A 31 -12.47 -0.76 8.82
N LEU A 32 -11.47 -0.79 7.95
CA LEU A 32 -10.18 -1.42 8.26
C LEU A 32 -9.46 -0.70 9.40
N GLN A 33 -9.51 0.64 9.42
CA GLN A 33 -8.92 1.46 10.47
C GLN A 33 -9.67 1.31 11.81
N ASP A 34 -11.01 1.29 11.77
CA ASP A 34 -11.91 1.17 12.93
C ASP A 34 -11.82 -0.22 13.59
N ASN A 35 -11.52 -1.27 12.81
CA ASN A 35 -11.21 -2.59 13.33
C ASN A 35 -9.81 -2.70 13.97
N GLY A 36 -9.11 -1.57 14.18
CA GLY A 36 -7.80 -1.52 14.84
C GLY A 36 -6.63 -1.90 13.93
N MET A 37 -6.83 -2.00 12.61
CA MET A 37 -5.73 -2.28 11.68
C MET A 37 -4.95 -1.00 11.41
N THR A 38 -3.82 -0.84 12.09
CA THR A 38 -2.96 0.33 11.90
C THR A 38 -2.39 0.39 10.48
N ALA A 39 -2.05 1.57 9.98
CA ALA A 39 -1.36 1.73 8.69
C ALA A 39 -0.07 0.88 8.62
N LEU A 40 0.62 0.67 9.75
CA LEU A 40 1.77 -0.22 9.87
C LEU A 40 1.38 -1.69 9.60
N THR A 41 0.26 -2.15 10.15
CA THR A 41 -0.26 -3.50 9.94
C THR A 41 -0.62 -3.73 8.48
N ILE A 42 -1.33 -2.79 7.85
CA ILE A 42 -1.68 -2.87 6.42
C ILE A 42 -0.42 -2.95 5.56
N ARG A 43 0.57 -2.09 5.83
CA ARG A 43 1.85 -2.10 5.13
C ARG A 43 2.59 -3.43 5.30
N GLY A 44 2.56 -4.01 6.49
CA GLY A 44 3.13 -5.34 6.76
C GLY A 44 2.49 -6.44 5.92
N ILE A 45 1.15 -6.45 5.85
CA ILE A 45 0.40 -7.41 5.03
C ILE A 45 0.78 -7.26 3.55
N LEU A 46 0.83 -6.03 3.03
CA LEU A 46 1.18 -5.76 1.64
C LEU A 46 2.62 -6.16 1.31
N PHE A 47 3.56 -5.92 2.23
CA PHE A 47 4.95 -6.37 2.08
C PHE A 47 5.03 -7.89 1.99
N HIS A 48 4.39 -8.63 2.89
CA HIS A 48 4.38 -10.09 2.81
C HIS A 48 3.74 -10.62 1.53
N LYS A 49 2.65 -10.01 1.06
CA LYS A 49 2.04 -10.36 -0.24
C LYS A 49 2.99 -10.08 -1.42
N MET A 50 3.78 -9.01 -1.35
CA MET A 50 4.80 -8.74 -2.35
C MET A 50 5.87 -9.85 -2.37
N LEU A 51 6.33 -10.30 -1.20
CA LEU A 51 7.25 -11.43 -1.09
C LEU A 51 6.64 -12.72 -1.66
N ASP A 52 5.33 -12.96 -1.44
CA ASP A 52 4.62 -14.10 -2.04
C ASP A 52 4.61 -14.04 -3.58
N LEU A 53 4.41 -12.86 -4.17
CA LEU A 53 4.45 -12.66 -5.62
C LEU A 53 5.83 -12.95 -6.23
N HIS A 54 6.89 -12.75 -5.45
CA HIS A 54 8.27 -13.08 -5.82
C HIS A 54 8.69 -14.49 -5.35
N SER A 55 7.74 -15.28 -4.83
CA SER A 55 7.96 -16.66 -4.39
C SER A 55 9.01 -16.81 -3.30
N VAL A 56 9.18 -15.79 -2.46
CA VAL A 56 10.10 -15.86 -1.32
C VAL A 56 9.58 -16.90 -0.32
N PRO A 57 10.39 -17.88 0.12
CA PRO A 57 9.97 -18.89 1.08
C PRO A 57 9.47 -18.33 2.42
N ALA A 58 8.65 -19.10 3.13
CA ALA A 58 8.06 -18.68 4.41
C ALA A 58 9.11 -18.55 5.54
N ASP A 59 10.18 -19.33 5.47
CA ASP A 59 11.30 -19.38 6.40
C ASP A 59 12.44 -18.39 6.05
N HIS A 60 12.34 -17.70 4.91
CA HIS A 60 13.37 -16.78 4.44
C HIS A 60 13.53 -15.55 5.35
N ALA A 61 14.77 -15.10 5.55
CA ALA A 61 15.11 -14.01 6.45
C ALA A 61 14.38 -12.69 6.14
N LEU A 62 14.11 -12.41 4.86
CA LEU A 62 13.33 -11.23 4.40
C LEU A 62 11.95 -11.12 5.08
N ARG A 63 11.33 -12.24 5.48
CA ARG A 63 10.03 -12.22 6.17
C ARG A 63 10.11 -11.80 7.63
N LYS A 64 11.31 -11.77 8.20
CA LYS A 64 11.57 -11.34 9.58
C LYS A 64 12.17 -9.93 9.65
N GLN A 65 12.45 -9.32 8.51
CA GLN A 65 12.98 -7.97 8.43
C GLN A 65 11.92 -6.93 8.75
N GLU A 66 12.39 -5.73 9.07
CA GLU A 66 11.52 -4.58 9.29
C GLU A 66 10.72 -4.24 8.04
N ILE A 67 9.44 -3.91 8.22
CA ILE A 67 8.56 -3.53 7.11
C ILE A 67 9.00 -2.17 6.56
N PRO A 68 9.45 -2.09 5.29
CA PRO A 68 9.94 -0.84 4.73
C PRO A 68 8.84 0.23 4.72
N GLN A 69 9.24 1.50 4.88
CA GLN A 69 8.29 2.61 4.96
C GLN A 69 7.49 2.79 3.66
N ARG A 70 8.13 2.51 2.52
CA ARG A 70 7.60 2.62 1.16
C ARG A 70 7.76 1.29 0.44
N LEU A 71 6.67 0.74 -0.09
CA LEU A 71 6.66 -0.54 -0.80
C LEU A 71 6.92 -0.39 -2.31
N ASP A 72 6.81 0.83 -2.82
CA ASP A 72 7.05 1.20 -4.22
C ASP A 72 8.52 1.54 -4.49
N ASP A 73 9.39 1.44 -3.48
CA ASP A 73 10.81 1.73 -3.61
C ASP A 73 11.48 0.73 -4.57
N PRO A 74 12.10 1.18 -5.68
CA PRO A 74 12.77 0.29 -6.62
C PRO A 74 13.91 -0.51 -5.98
N ALA A 75 14.51 -0.02 -4.87
CA ALA A 75 15.55 -0.74 -4.15
C ALA A 75 15.07 -2.09 -3.58
N ILE A 76 13.78 -2.20 -3.23
CA ILE A 76 13.20 -3.47 -2.75
C ILE A 76 13.23 -4.50 -3.88
N ILE A 77 12.82 -4.10 -5.08
CA ILE A 77 12.82 -4.99 -6.26
C ILE A 77 14.25 -5.35 -6.68
N ALA A 78 15.18 -4.38 -6.62
CA ALA A 78 16.59 -4.65 -6.90
C ALA A 78 17.15 -5.72 -5.94
N ASN A 79 16.92 -5.56 -4.63
CA ASN A 79 17.34 -6.54 -3.61
C ASN A 79 16.69 -7.92 -3.83
N LEU A 80 15.39 -7.98 -4.14
CA LEU A 80 14.72 -9.25 -4.47
C LEU A 80 15.37 -9.94 -5.67
N ASN A 81 15.67 -9.19 -6.74
CA ASN A 81 16.31 -9.72 -7.93
C ASN A 81 17.75 -10.19 -7.65
N GLU A 82 18.52 -9.45 -6.85
CA GLU A 82 19.88 -9.84 -6.42
C GLU A 82 19.88 -11.15 -5.62
N LEU A 83 18.83 -11.37 -4.83
CA LEU A 83 18.60 -12.62 -4.09
C LEU A 83 17.99 -13.74 -4.95
N GLY A 84 17.77 -13.50 -6.24
CA GLY A 84 17.22 -14.48 -7.18
C GLY A 84 15.69 -14.63 -7.13
N PHE A 85 14.99 -13.75 -6.41
CA PHE A 85 13.53 -13.73 -6.33
C PHE A 85 12.94 -12.82 -7.41
N PHE A 86 12.53 -13.43 -8.52
CA PHE A 86 11.88 -12.73 -9.62
C PHE A 86 10.36 -12.76 -9.49
N ARG A 87 9.71 -11.66 -9.87
CA ARG A 87 8.25 -11.57 -9.87
C ARG A 87 7.67 -12.61 -10.81
N LYS A 88 6.76 -13.45 -10.32
CA LYS A 88 5.98 -14.33 -11.19
C LYS A 88 5.13 -13.45 -12.12
N GLN A 89 5.40 -13.50 -13.42
CA GLN A 89 4.47 -12.98 -14.40
C GLN A 89 3.21 -13.83 -14.32
N ARG A 90 2.09 -13.24 -13.89
CA ARG A 90 0.79 -13.81 -14.22
C ARG A 90 0.68 -13.67 -15.73
N ASN A 91 0.80 -14.79 -16.45
CA ASN A 91 0.35 -14.86 -17.83
C ASN A 91 -1.13 -14.46 -17.82
N MET A 92 -1.40 -13.17 -18.01
CA MET A 92 -2.73 -12.69 -18.35
C MET A 92 -2.94 -13.15 -19.78
N MET A 93 -3.50 -14.36 -19.92
CA MET A 93 -4.02 -14.78 -21.22
C MET A 93 -5.14 -13.80 -21.57
N HIS A 94 -4.87 -13.00 -22.60
CA HIS A 94 -5.80 -12.06 -23.22
C HIS A 94 -6.91 -12.80 -23.97
#